data_AF-A0A1D2SPF6-F1
#
_entry.id   AF-A0A1D2SPF6-F1
#
_cell.length_a   1.000
_cell.length_b   1.000
_cell.length_c   1.000
_cell.angle_alpha   90.00
_cell.angle_beta   90.00
_cell.angle_gamma   90.00
#
_symmetry.space_group_name_H-M   'P 1'
#
loop_
_entity.id
_entity.type
_entity.pdbx_description
1 polymer ?
#
loop_
_entity_poly.entity_id
_entity_poly.type
_entity_poly.pdbx_seq_one_letter_code
_entity_poly.pdbx_strand_id
1 'polypeptide(L)'
;MATIATQGPQPKKIATLTLRIGEESDPLSVLAEGRDPDLDGFVYLHSSNRKTATAEFNAPTADKRKRSFVITGRKPGSASILIWSSATRATVDLARIGVTVEDFKSADVDLFYVGKYLVWRRSLPPAGDADGFLVFDASSGTFPIASAQDQESSGPVPEGRYVFLAKFDPLQDTVEKANALLKEGDKPGKGPFGNFRQGIQRLPVGGNGPVNVQWGETRVRLEPQFKLPGKRTGGFYLHDSKKGYTSGCVEVRRNDTGLLFFDALVSYALSDRAKRRPNLVLQVIYRDKLTSTRGRTEEP
;
A
#
# COMPACT_ATOMS: atom_id res chain seq x y z
N MET A 1 -2.50 24.43 3.47
CA MET A 1 -3.95 24.42 3.73
C MET A 1 -4.64 25.18 2.62
N ALA A 2 -5.48 24.53 1.82
CA ALA A 2 -6.35 25.20 0.87
C ALA A 2 -7.72 25.41 1.52
N THR A 3 -8.13 26.66 1.72
CA THR A 3 -9.44 27.03 2.27
C THR A 3 -10.41 27.27 1.12
N ILE A 4 -11.58 26.62 1.14
CA ILE A 4 -12.60 26.70 0.09
C ILE A 4 -13.78 27.54 0.61
N ALA A 5 -13.93 28.78 0.15
CA ALA A 5 -15.08 29.66 0.44
C ALA A 5 -16.12 29.69 -0.71
N THR A 6 -17.43 29.85 -0.41
CA THR A 6 -18.54 29.67 -1.39
C THR A 6 -19.57 30.81 -1.41
N GLN A 7 -19.88 31.36 -2.61
CA GLN A 7 -21.08 32.17 -2.90
C GLN A 7 -21.64 31.93 -4.33
N GLY A 8 -22.87 31.38 -4.45
CA GLY A 8 -23.74 31.47 -5.64
C GLY A 8 -24.14 30.16 -6.37
N PRO A 9 -25.16 30.19 -7.27
CA PRO A 9 -25.97 29.05 -7.71
C PRO A 9 -25.46 28.27 -8.94
N GLN A 10 -24.15 28.18 -9.13
CA GLN A 10 -23.49 27.31 -10.11
C GLN A 10 -22.39 26.56 -9.35
N PRO A 11 -22.05 25.29 -9.64
CA PRO A 11 -20.94 24.60 -8.97
C PRO A 11 -19.63 25.33 -9.32
N LYS A 12 -19.26 26.30 -8.48
CA LYS A 12 -18.43 27.45 -8.87
C LYS A 12 -16.93 27.21 -8.75
N LYS A 13 -16.48 26.04 -8.29
CA LYS A 13 -15.05 25.74 -8.14
C LYS A 13 -14.76 24.30 -8.51
N ILE A 14 -14.01 24.14 -9.60
CA ILE A 14 -13.34 22.90 -9.96
C ILE A 14 -11.92 23.02 -9.39
N ALA A 15 -11.64 22.30 -8.30
CA ALA A 15 -10.26 22.05 -7.93
C ALA A 15 -9.75 20.87 -8.78
N THR A 16 -8.53 20.96 -9.30
CA THR A 16 -7.88 19.84 -9.97
C THR A 16 -6.81 19.27 -9.05
N LEU A 17 -6.80 17.95 -8.90
CA LEU A 17 -5.84 17.21 -8.12
C LEU A 17 -5.18 16.16 -9.00
N THR A 18 -3.86 16.14 -9.01
CA THR A 18 -3.08 15.06 -9.63
C THR A 18 -2.52 14.17 -8.54
N LEU A 19 -2.76 12.87 -8.66
CA LEU A 19 -2.24 11.81 -7.78
C LEU A 19 -1.57 10.75 -8.64
N ARG A 20 -0.70 9.92 -8.08
CA ARG A 20 -0.33 8.63 -8.69
C ARG A 20 -1.16 7.49 -8.10
N ILE A 21 -1.05 6.30 -8.71
CA ILE A 21 -1.65 5.09 -8.13
C ILE A 21 -1.14 4.90 -6.70
N GLY A 22 -2.05 4.70 -5.75
CA GLY A 22 -1.76 4.51 -4.34
C GLY A 22 -1.32 5.75 -3.58
N GLU A 23 -1.16 6.91 -4.23
CA GLU A 23 -0.95 8.17 -3.53
C GLU A 23 -2.25 8.68 -2.94
N GLU A 24 -2.12 9.29 -1.77
CA GLU A 24 -3.20 10.00 -1.08
C GLU A 24 -3.00 11.51 -1.21
N SER A 25 -4.10 12.24 -1.28
CA SER A 25 -4.07 13.70 -1.12
C SER A 25 -3.68 14.07 0.31
N ASP A 26 -3.18 15.28 0.51
CA ASP A 26 -3.25 15.91 1.82
C ASP A 26 -4.71 15.92 2.31
N PRO A 27 -4.96 15.96 3.64
CA PRO A 27 -6.31 16.11 4.15
C PRO A 27 -6.98 17.37 3.57
N LEU A 28 -8.02 17.15 2.79
CA LEU A 28 -8.86 18.21 2.24
C LEU A 28 -9.96 18.51 3.25
N SER A 29 -10.34 19.78 3.40
CA SER A 29 -11.38 20.18 4.33
C SER A 29 -12.52 20.90 3.61
N VAL A 30 -13.74 20.57 4.01
CA VAL A 30 -14.96 21.33 3.69
C VAL A 30 -15.36 22.09 4.95
N LEU A 31 -15.67 23.37 4.79
CA LEU A 31 -16.13 24.26 5.85
C LEU A 31 -17.48 24.83 5.45
N ALA A 32 -18.50 24.67 6.30
CA ALA A 32 -19.80 25.31 6.11
C ALA A 32 -19.70 26.80 6.47
N GLU A 33 -20.17 27.71 5.60
CA GLU A 33 -20.03 29.16 5.79
C GLU A 33 -21.36 29.83 6.18
N GLY A 34 -21.30 30.93 6.95
CA GLY A 34 -22.48 31.72 7.28
C GLY A 34 -23.60 30.91 7.95
N ARG A 35 -24.77 30.89 7.29
CA ARG A 35 -25.98 30.17 7.74
C ARG A 35 -26.11 28.76 7.18
N ASP A 36 -25.07 28.23 6.54
CA ASP A 36 -25.06 26.85 6.07
C ASP A 36 -25.32 25.90 7.25
N PRO A 37 -26.12 24.84 7.04
CA PRO A 37 -26.36 23.83 8.06
C PRO A 37 -25.07 23.09 8.42
N ASP A 38 -25.01 22.54 9.65
CA ASP A 38 -23.90 21.70 10.09
C ASP A 38 -23.65 20.55 9.10
N LEU A 39 -22.37 20.26 8.83
CA LEU A 39 -21.92 19.16 7.96
C LEU A 39 -22.12 17.77 8.60
N ASP A 40 -22.73 17.72 9.79
CA ASP A 40 -23.23 16.49 10.41
C ASP A 40 -24.34 15.84 9.57
N GLY A 41 -25.04 16.61 8.75
CA GLY A 41 -26.03 16.12 7.79
C GLY A 41 -25.40 15.66 6.48
N PHE A 42 -24.89 14.43 6.45
CA PHE A 42 -24.69 13.65 5.22
C PHE A 42 -23.90 14.34 4.09
N VAL A 43 -22.62 14.65 4.33
CA VAL A 43 -21.71 14.93 3.21
C VAL A 43 -21.36 13.60 2.55
N TYR A 44 -21.60 13.48 1.26
CA TYR A 44 -21.27 12.27 0.49
C TYR A 44 -20.21 12.57 -0.56
N LEU A 45 -19.37 11.57 -0.81
CA LEU A 45 -18.37 11.58 -1.87
C LEU A 45 -18.84 10.63 -2.97
N HIS A 46 -19.14 11.19 -4.15
CA HIS A 46 -19.43 10.39 -5.33
C HIS A 46 -18.30 10.54 -6.34
N SER A 47 -17.57 9.44 -6.58
CA SER A 47 -16.60 9.34 -7.67
C SER A 47 -17.30 8.77 -8.91
N SER A 48 -17.29 9.52 -10.01
CA SER A 48 -17.84 9.06 -11.30
C SER A 48 -17.13 7.81 -11.83
N ASN A 49 -15.92 7.53 -11.34
CA ASN A 49 -15.18 6.32 -11.64
C ASN A 49 -14.43 5.85 -10.38
N ARG A 50 -15.15 5.15 -9.49
CA ARG A 50 -14.59 4.60 -8.23
C ARG A 50 -13.36 3.71 -8.42
N LYS A 51 -13.16 3.15 -9.63
CA LYS A 51 -11.95 2.39 -9.95
C LYS A 51 -10.72 3.29 -10.08
N THR A 52 -10.90 4.54 -10.52
CA THR A 52 -9.82 5.53 -10.72
C THR A 52 -9.40 6.19 -9.42
N ALA A 53 -10.36 6.71 -8.65
CA ALA A 53 -10.08 7.36 -7.37
C ALA A 53 -11.18 7.06 -6.35
N THR A 54 -10.78 6.88 -5.10
CA THR A 54 -11.66 6.75 -3.93
C THR A 54 -11.50 7.96 -3.03
N ALA A 55 -12.54 8.30 -2.26
CA ALA A 55 -12.44 9.34 -1.27
C ALA A 55 -13.18 8.93 -0.01
N GLU A 56 -12.54 9.17 1.13
CA GLU A 56 -12.97 8.69 2.43
C GLU A 56 -12.93 9.86 3.43
N PHE A 57 -14.00 10.03 4.20
CA PHE A 57 -14.01 11.00 5.29
C PHE A 57 -13.15 10.52 6.44
N ASN A 58 -12.40 11.43 7.04
CA ASN A 58 -11.79 11.20 8.33
C ASN A 58 -12.86 11.15 9.42
N ALA A 59 -12.47 10.67 10.60
CA ALA A 59 -13.33 10.71 11.79
C ALA A 59 -13.94 12.11 11.99
N PRO A 60 -15.20 12.20 12.47
CA PRO A 60 -15.85 13.47 12.73
C PRO A 60 -14.99 14.37 13.63
N THR A 61 -14.88 15.64 13.27
CA THR A 61 -14.27 16.66 14.14
C THR A 61 -15.28 17.13 15.19
N ALA A 62 -14.80 17.62 16.33
CA ALA A 62 -15.65 18.26 17.35
C ALA A 62 -16.43 19.46 16.77
N ASP A 63 -15.83 20.14 15.79
CA ASP A 63 -16.51 21.14 14.99
C ASP A 63 -17.34 20.47 13.88
N LYS A 64 -18.66 20.51 14.04
CA LYS A 64 -19.67 19.96 13.13
C LYS A 64 -19.77 20.72 11.82
N ARG A 65 -19.20 21.93 11.75
CA ARG A 65 -19.13 22.75 10.53
C ARG A 65 -17.92 22.44 9.68
N LYS A 66 -17.04 21.53 10.13
CA LYS A 66 -15.87 21.08 9.42
C LYS A 66 -15.94 19.58 9.16
N ARG A 67 -15.56 19.18 7.95
CA ARG A 67 -15.29 17.79 7.59
C ARG A 67 -13.98 17.72 6.84
N SER A 68 -13.21 16.67 7.09
CA SER A 68 -12.01 16.41 6.31
C SER A 68 -12.09 15.04 5.65
N PHE A 69 -11.48 14.94 4.48
CA PHE A 69 -11.45 13.72 3.68
C PHE A 69 -10.12 13.61 2.95
N VAL A 70 -9.79 12.39 2.54
CA VAL A 70 -8.60 12.07 1.75
C VAL A 70 -9.05 11.44 0.45
N ILE A 71 -8.40 11.81 -0.65
CA ILE A 71 -8.59 11.19 -1.96
C ILE A 71 -7.41 10.26 -2.22
N THR A 72 -7.68 9.02 -2.63
CA THR A 72 -6.65 8.04 -2.99
C THR A 72 -6.75 7.71 -4.48
N GLY A 73 -5.62 7.77 -5.18
CA GLY A 73 -5.51 7.26 -6.55
C GLY A 73 -5.50 5.73 -6.57
N ARG A 74 -6.33 5.10 -7.42
CA ARG A 74 -6.49 3.64 -7.47
C ARG A 74 -6.15 3.04 -8.83
N LYS A 75 -6.53 3.71 -9.92
CA LYS A 75 -6.25 3.30 -11.31
C LYS A 75 -5.92 4.54 -12.14
N PRO A 76 -5.00 4.45 -13.12
CA PRO A 76 -4.73 5.57 -14.00
C PRO A 76 -5.98 6.04 -14.75
N GLY A 77 -6.10 7.36 -14.92
CA GLY A 77 -7.21 7.97 -15.63
C GLY A 77 -7.69 9.24 -14.95
N SER A 78 -8.90 9.67 -15.31
CA SER A 78 -9.54 10.85 -14.73
C SER A 78 -10.85 10.46 -14.04
N ALA A 79 -11.08 11.04 -12.87
CA ALA A 79 -12.32 10.94 -12.12
C ALA A 79 -12.82 12.33 -11.73
N SER A 80 -14.09 12.43 -11.43
CA SER A 80 -14.67 13.61 -10.78
C SER A 80 -15.26 13.18 -9.44
N ILE A 81 -14.86 13.85 -8.37
CA ILE A 81 -15.44 13.69 -7.05
C ILE A 81 -16.41 14.83 -6.81
N LEU A 82 -17.68 14.47 -6.64
CA LEU A 82 -18.73 15.39 -6.25
C LEU A 82 -18.89 15.33 -4.74
N ILE A 83 -18.85 16.51 -4.12
CA ILE A 83 -19.16 16.72 -2.72
C ILE A 83 -20.53 17.37 -2.68
N TRP A 84 -21.48 16.72 -2.02
CA TRP A 84 -22.82 17.24 -1.84
C TRP A 84 -23.28 17.07 -0.40
N SER A 85 -24.17 17.96 0.04
CA SER A 85 -24.84 17.90 1.33
C SER A 85 -26.33 17.64 1.12
N SER A 86 -26.92 16.81 1.99
CA SER A 86 -28.38 16.62 2.05
C SER A 86 -28.95 17.30 3.28
N ALA A 87 -29.01 18.63 3.24
CA ALA A 87 -29.73 19.39 4.26
C ALA A 87 -31.22 19.42 3.93
N THR A 88 -32.05 18.92 4.85
CA THR A 88 -33.50 19.20 4.92
C THR A 88 -34.28 19.14 3.59
N ARG A 89 -34.08 18.05 2.82
CA ARG A 89 -34.83 17.63 1.61
C ARG A 89 -34.31 18.12 0.23
N ALA A 90 -33.18 18.83 0.16
CA ALA A 90 -32.54 19.15 -1.13
C ALA A 90 -31.08 18.73 -1.15
N THR A 91 -30.64 18.07 -2.22
CA THR A 91 -29.23 17.80 -2.52
C THR A 91 -28.61 19.07 -3.08
N VAL A 92 -27.58 19.58 -2.41
CA VAL A 92 -26.81 20.75 -2.88
C VAL A 92 -25.39 20.30 -3.21
N ASP A 93 -24.98 20.51 -4.46
CA ASP A 93 -23.60 20.34 -4.91
C ASP A 93 -22.72 21.42 -4.28
N LEU A 94 -21.87 21.02 -3.33
CA LEU A 94 -20.98 21.93 -2.61
C LEU A 94 -19.70 22.20 -3.41
N ALA A 95 -19.11 21.13 -3.96
CA ALA A 95 -17.85 21.24 -4.70
C ALA A 95 -17.68 20.07 -5.67
N ARG A 96 -16.90 20.32 -6.73
CA ARG A 96 -16.44 19.30 -7.66
C ARG A 96 -14.92 19.31 -7.71
N ILE A 97 -14.31 18.15 -7.56
CA ILE A 97 -12.86 17.98 -7.66
C ILE A 97 -12.58 17.08 -8.86
N GLY A 98 -11.89 17.62 -9.85
CA GLY A 98 -11.29 16.82 -10.92
C GLY A 98 -10.05 16.12 -10.38
N VAL A 99 -9.97 14.81 -10.54
CA VAL A 99 -8.83 14.00 -10.10
C VAL A 99 -8.22 13.32 -11.31
N THR A 100 -6.95 13.58 -11.56
CA THR A 100 -6.15 12.84 -12.54
C THR A 100 -5.22 11.91 -11.78
N VAL A 101 -5.33 10.62 -12.05
CA VAL A 101 -4.46 9.59 -11.50
C VAL A 101 -3.44 9.20 -12.56
N GLU A 102 -2.20 9.53 -12.30
CA GLU A 102 -1.05 9.18 -13.10
C GLU A 102 -0.61 7.74 -12.83
N ASP A 103 -0.02 7.17 -13.87
CA ASP A 103 0.53 5.83 -13.85
C ASP A 103 2.01 5.83 -13.47
N PHE A 104 2.49 4.75 -12.85
CA PHE A 104 3.93 4.53 -12.70
C PHE A 104 4.51 3.97 -13.99
N LYS A 105 5.34 4.77 -14.66
CA LYS A 105 6.06 4.37 -15.86
C LYS A 105 7.55 4.28 -15.57
N SER A 106 8.07 3.06 -15.46
CA SER A 106 9.51 2.80 -15.57
C SER A 106 9.79 1.61 -16.47
N ALA A 107 10.87 1.70 -17.23
CA ALA A 107 11.27 0.67 -18.20
C ALA A 107 11.91 -0.57 -17.53
N ASP A 108 12.19 -0.50 -16.23
CA ASP A 108 13.04 -1.46 -15.53
C ASP A 108 12.60 -1.73 -14.08
N VAL A 109 11.40 -1.26 -13.69
CA VAL A 109 10.79 -1.51 -12.38
C VAL A 109 9.53 -2.34 -12.56
N ASP A 110 9.46 -3.48 -11.87
CA ASP A 110 8.32 -4.38 -11.96
C ASP A 110 7.22 -4.01 -10.97
N LEU A 111 7.59 -3.59 -9.75
CA LEU A 111 6.70 -3.22 -8.66
C LEU A 111 7.06 -1.86 -8.04
N PHE A 112 6.04 -1.15 -7.55
CA PHE A 112 6.18 0.11 -6.81
C PHE A 112 5.52 -0.05 -5.45
N TYR A 113 6.24 0.21 -4.37
CA TYR A 113 5.65 0.34 -3.04
C TYR A 113 5.56 1.82 -2.67
N VAL A 114 4.34 2.28 -2.44
CA VAL A 114 3.98 3.71 -2.28
C VAL A 114 3.40 4.01 -0.91
N GLY A 115 3.82 3.22 0.09
CA GLY A 115 3.38 3.33 1.49
C GLY A 115 2.17 2.48 1.82
N LYS A 116 1.01 2.74 1.22
CA LYS A 116 -0.22 1.97 1.52
C LYS A 116 -0.53 0.87 0.52
N TYR A 117 0.20 0.87 -0.59
CA TYR A 117 -0.05 0.00 -1.72
C TYR A 117 1.23 -0.54 -2.33
N LEU A 118 1.14 -1.78 -2.78
CA LEU A 118 2.11 -2.38 -3.68
C LEU A 118 1.48 -2.49 -5.07
N VAL A 119 2.02 -1.74 -6.03
CA VAL A 119 1.55 -1.69 -7.41
C VAL A 119 2.46 -2.54 -8.27
N TRP A 120 1.96 -3.63 -8.84
CA TRP A 120 2.68 -4.46 -9.79
C TRP A 120 2.31 -4.00 -11.21
N ARG A 121 3.27 -3.48 -11.98
CA ARG A 121 3.03 -2.89 -13.32
C ARG A 121 3.63 -3.70 -14.46
N ARG A 122 4.74 -4.41 -14.24
CA ARG A 122 5.43 -5.18 -15.29
C ARG A 122 5.73 -6.58 -14.83
N SER A 123 5.99 -7.47 -15.79
CA SER A 123 6.23 -8.88 -15.48
C SER A 123 5.05 -9.46 -14.70
N LEU A 124 3.83 -9.14 -15.14
CA LEU A 124 2.61 -9.53 -14.45
C LEU A 124 2.41 -11.05 -14.53
N PRO A 125 1.81 -11.65 -13.48
CA PRO A 125 1.28 -13.00 -13.59
C PRO A 125 0.10 -13.02 -14.58
N PRO A 126 -0.29 -14.19 -15.08
CA PRO A 126 -1.44 -14.33 -15.98
C PRO A 126 -2.72 -13.64 -15.47
N ALA A 127 -2.97 -13.67 -14.16
CA ALA A 127 -4.11 -13.01 -13.53
C ALA A 127 -4.11 -11.47 -13.65
N GLY A 128 -2.96 -10.84 -13.90
CA GLY A 128 -2.81 -9.38 -14.03
C GLY A 128 -2.85 -8.86 -15.47
N ASP A 129 -2.90 -9.74 -16.48
CA ASP A 129 -2.72 -9.34 -17.88
C ASP A 129 -3.87 -8.47 -18.42
N ALA A 130 -5.09 -8.62 -17.90
CA ALA A 130 -6.27 -7.92 -18.43
C ALA A 130 -6.28 -6.40 -18.14
N ASP A 131 -5.93 -6.00 -16.91
CA ASP A 131 -5.92 -4.60 -16.49
C ASP A 131 -4.56 -3.92 -16.73
N GLY A 132 -3.53 -4.71 -17.07
CA GLY A 132 -2.18 -4.22 -17.26
C GLY A 132 -1.48 -3.79 -15.96
N PHE A 133 -2.08 -4.05 -14.79
CA PHE A 133 -1.48 -3.91 -13.46
C PHE A 133 -2.29 -4.61 -12.36
N LEU A 134 -1.66 -4.74 -11.19
CA LEU A 134 -2.29 -5.18 -9.94
C LEU A 134 -1.94 -4.18 -8.84
N VAL A 135 -2.88 -3.92 -7.92
CA VAL A 135 -2.68 -3.06 -6.74
C VAL A 135 -3.06 -3.86 -5.51
N PHE A 136 -2.12 -4.07 -4.60
CA PHE A 136 -2.35 -4.77 -3.34
C PHE A 136 -2.28 -3.80 -2.18
N ASP A 137 -3.12 -3.98 -1.17
CA ASP A 137 -2.92 -3.29 0.10
C ASP A 137 -1.60 -3.72 0.72
N ALA A 138 -0.84 -2.75 1.22
CA ALA A 138 0.45 -2.99 1.83
C ALA A 138 0.70 -2.08 3.03
N SER A 139 1.60 -2.50 3.90
CA SER A 139 2.07 -1.69 5.03
C SER A 139 3.54 -1.91 5.34
N SER A 140 4.14 -0.99 6.10
CA SER A 140 5.52 -1.12 6.55
C SER A 140 5.81 -0.28 7.78
N GLY A 141 6.68 -0.78 8.66
CA GLY A 141 7.11 -0.06 9.85
C GLY A 141 6.12 -0.14 11.01
N THR A 142 6.66 -0.09 12.21
CA THR A 142 5.89 0.11 13.45
C THR A 142 5.65 1.59 13.71
N PHE A 143 6.55 2.44 13.21
CA PHE A 143 6.40 3.89 13.10
C PHE A 143 6.08 4.19 11.65
N PRO A 144 4.79 4.20 11.26
CA PRO A 144 4.39 4.06 9.88
C PRO A 144 4.35 5.38 9.13
N ILE A 145 5.49 6.08 9.12
CA ILE A 145 5.64 7.37 8.48
C ILE A 145 6.99 7.42 7.74
N ALA A 146 6.98 7.93 6.51
CA ALA A 146 8.15 7.96 5.64
C ALA A 146 9.37 8.67 6.26
N SER A 147 9.15 9.72 7.06
CA SER A 147 10.23 10.42 7.78
C SER A 147 10.97 9.56 8.80
N ALA A 148 10.41 8.44 9.23
CA ALA A 148 11.04 7.51 10.17
C ALA A 148 11.84 6.40 9.47
N GLN A 149 12.04 6.46 8.15
CA GLN A 149 12.70 5.38 7.40
C GLN A 149 14.16 5.09 7.80
N ASP A 150 14.82 6.03 8.48
CA ASP A 150 16.17 5.88 9.02
C ASP A 150 16.21 5.17 10.40
N GLN A 151 15.05 4.95 11.02
CA GLN A 151 14.92 4.29 12.32
C GLN A 151 15.16 2.79 12.19
N GLU A 152 16.22 2.30 12.82
CA GLU A 152 16.80 0.97 12.59
C GLU A 152 15.80 -0.19 12.79
N SER A 153 14.94 -0.13 13.80
CA SER A 153 14.08 -1.27 14.17
C SER A 153 12.58 -1.01 14.04
N SER A 154 12.19 0.21 13.68
CA SER A 154 10.80 0.65 13.79
C SER A 154 10.30 1.42 12.57
N GLY A 155 11.21 1.99 11.78
CA GLY A 155 10.88 2.71 10.56
C GLY A 155 10.32 1.80 9.47
N PRO A 156 9.63 2.37 8.48
CA PRO A 156 9.24 1.64 7.29
C PRO A 156 10.46 1.19 6.48
N VAL A 157 10.22 0.40 5.43
CA VAL A 157 11.26 0.09 4.44
C VAL A 157 11.81 1.41 3.85
N PRO A 158 13.13 1.59 3.77
CA PRO A 158 13.66 2.82 3.21
C PRO A 158 13.35 2.98 1.73
N GLU A 159 13.20 4.23 1.28
CA GLU A 159 13.12 4.55 -0.13
C GLU A 159 14.36 4.07 -0.87
N GLY A 160 14.14 3.60 -2.09
CA GLY A 160 15.20 3.02 -2.90
C GLY A 160 14.74 1.87 -3.75
N ARG A 161 15.70 1.32 -4.48
CA ARG A 161 15.48 0.22 -5.41
C ARG A 161 15.93 -1.09 -4.77
N TYR A 162 15.08 -2.10 -4.89
CA TYR A 162 15.29 -3.43 -4.36
C TYR A 162 15.12 -4.47 -5.45
N VAL A 163 15.85 -5.57 -5.36
CA VAL A 163 15.68 -6.75 -6.20
C VAL A 163 15.29 -7.92 -5.33
N PHE A 164 14.44 -8.78 -5.87
CA PHE A 164 14.12 -10.04 -5.24
C PHE A 164 13.92 -11.15 -6.26
N LEU A 165 14.19 -12.38 -5.82
CA LEU A 165 14.10 -13.57 -6.65
C LEU A 165 12.69 -14.16 -6.58
N ALA A 166 11.96 -14.13 -7.70
CA ALA A 166 10.66 -14.78 -7.88
C ALA A 166 10.82 -16.26 -8.29
N LYS A 167 11.57 -17.00 -7.48
CA LYS A 167 11.76 -18.46 -7.59
C LYS A 167 11.70 -19.04 -6.19
N PHE A 168 11.17 -20.24 -6.04
CA PHE A 168 11.16 -20.94 -4.76
C PHE A 168 12.58 -21.20 -4.22
N ASP A 169 12.77 -20.94 -2.92
CA ASP A 169 13.98 -21.33 -2.18
C ASP A 169 13.95 -22.85 -1.96
N PRO A 170 14.86 -23.64 -2.55
CA PRO A 170 14.79 -25.10 -2.49
C PRO A 170 14.92 -25.68 -1.06
N LEU A 171 15.45 -24.90 -0.12
CA LEU A 171 15.58 -25.29 1.29
C LEU A 171 14.39 -24.84 2.15
N GLN A 172 13.49 -24.02 1.61
CA GLN A 172 12.38 -23.43 2.34
C GLN A 172 11.15 -23.22 1.43
N ASP A 173 10.93 -24.07 0.43
CA ASP A 173 9.82 -23.97 -0.52
C ASP A 173 8.53 -24.64 -0.01
N THR A 174 8.63 -25.44 1.06
CA THR A 174 7.49 -26.04 1.78
C THR A 174 7.54 -25.78 3.28
N VAL A 175 6.39 -25.88 3.93
CA VAL A 175 6.28 -25.74 5.39
C VAL A 175 7.06 -26.83 6.12
N GLU A 176 7.13 -28.05 5.58
CA GLU A 176 7.88 -29.17 6.17
C GLU A 176 9.38 -28.87 6.19
N LYS A 177 9.92 -28.34 5.08
CA LYS A 177 11.33 -27.92 5.03
C LYS A 177 11.59 -26.74 5.96
N ALA A 178 10.69 -25.77 6.03
CA ALA A 178 10.78 -24.66 6.97
C ALA A 178 10.78 -25.14 8.43
N ASN A 179 9.88 -26.08 8.78
CA ASN A 179 9.81 -26.71 10.09
C ASN A 179 11.07 -27.54 10.40
N ALA A 180 11.66 -28.22 9.42
CA ALA A 180 12.91 -28.96 9.62
C ALA A 180 14.07 -28.03 10.01
N LEU A 181 14.12 -26.82 9.45
CA LEU A 181 15.12 -25.80 9.78
C LEU A 181 14.99 -25.26 11.22
N LEU A 182 13.82 -25.36 11.86
CA LEU A 182 13.69 -25.00 13.28
C LEU A 182 14.59 -25.85 14.18
N LYS A 183 14.86 -27.11 13.79
CA LYS A 183 15.74 -28.02 14.54
C LYS A 183 17.19 -27.54 14.57
N GLU A 184 17.59 -26.72 13.61
CA GLU A 184 18.92 -26.12 13.55
C GLU A 184 19.08 -24.92 14.50
N GLY A 185 17.95 -24.44 15.07
CA GLY A 185 17.83 -23.20 15.83
C GLY A 185 17.78 -21.97 14.93
N ASP A 186 17.20 -20.86 15.41
CA ASP A 186 17.14 -19.60 14.65
C ASP A 186 18.46 -18.83 14.71
N LYS A 187 19.54 -19.49 14.28
CA LYS A 187 20.86 -18.87 14.14
C LYS A 187 20.89 -18.02 12.87
N PRO A 188 21.50 -16.82 12.90
CA PRO A 188 21.69 -16.01 11.70
C PRO A 188 22.26 -16.82 10.54
N GLY A 189 21.61 -16.74 9.37
CA GLY A 189 22.01 -17.47 8.17
C GLY A 189 21.57 -18.93 8.06
N LYS A 190 21.10 -19.58 9.14
CA LYS A 190 20.74 -21.01 9.12
C LYS A 190 19.25 -21.26 9.40
N GLY A 191 18.70 -20.56 10.38
CA GLY A 191 17.31 -20.70 10.80
C GLY A 191 16.28 -20.27 9.76
N PRO A 192 15.00 -20.64 9.93
CA PRO A 192 13.95 -20.32 8.98
C PRO A 192 13.58 -18.83 8.97
N PHE A 193 13.95 -18.05 10.00
CA PHE A 193 13.62 -16.63 10.10
C PHE A 193 14.84 -15.74 9.86
N GLY A 194 15.95 -15.98 10.56
CA GLY A 194 17.18 -15.19 10.48
C GLY A 194 18.10 -15.49 9.29
N ASN A 195 17.66 -16.27 8.30
CA ASN A 195 18.48 -16.55 7.11
C ASN A 195 18.57 -15.39 6.12
N PHE A 196 19.59 -15.44 5.27
CA PHE A 196 19.82 -14.49 4.17
C PHE A 196 19.50 -15.10 2.80
N ARG A 197 18.73 -16.20 2.76
CA ARG A 197 18.43 -16.91 1.52
C ARG A 197 17.49 -16.08 0.65
N GLN A 198 17.64 -16.26 -0.67
CA GLN A 198 16.82 -15.62 -1.69
C GLN A 198 15.71 -16.56 -2.14
N GLY A 199 14.66 -15.98 -2.70
CA GLY A 199 13.54 -16.73 -3.25
C GLY A 199 12.27 -16.61 -2.42
N ILE A 200 11.21 -17.20 -2.95
CA ILE A 200 9.93 -17.38 -2.27
C ILE A 200 10.13 -18.47 -1.22
N GLN A 201 9.87 -18.10 0.04
CA GLN A 201 10.08 -18.95 1.21
C GLN A 201 8.76 -19.17 1.92
N ARG A 202 8.51 -20.40 2.37
CA ARG A 202 7.47 -20.74 3.33
C ARG A 202 8.00 -20.58 4.76
N LEU A 203 7.21 -20.01 5.64
CA LEU A 203 7.54 -19.93 7.05
C LEU A 203 7.07 -21.20 7.78
N PRO A 204 7.73 -21.60 8.88
CA PRO A 204 7.28 -22.70 9.72
C PRO A 204 5.85 -22.42 10.21
N VAL A 205 4.95 -23.42 10.14
CA VAL A 205 3.57 -23.37 10.66
C VAL A 205 3.26 -24.73 11.29
N GLY A 206 2.52 -24.75 12.41
CA GLY A 206 2.03 -25.99 13.04
C GLY A 206 3.09 -26.91 13.66
N GLY A 207 4.37 -26.53 13.65
CA GLY A 207 5.44 -27.26 14.35
C GLY A 207 5.47 -26.92 15.85
N ASN A 208 6.00 -27.82 16.68
CA ASN A 208 6.11 -27.71 18.15
C ASN A 208 7.05 -26.59 18.67
N GLY A 209 7.03 -25.40 18.06
CA GLY A 209 7.75 -24.21 18.48
C GLY A 209 6.86 -22.95 18.38
N PRO A 210 7.29 -21.80 18.92
CA PRO A 210 6.45 -20.60 19.02
C PRO A 210 6.36 -19.89 17.66
N VAL A 211 5.59 -20.46 16.72
CA VAL A 211 5.24 -19.75 15.49
C VAL A 211 4.06 -18.83 15.81
N ASN A 212 4.31 -17.53 15.83
CA ASN A 212 3.22 -16.57 15.90
C ASN A 212 2.50 -16.55 14.54
N VAL A 213 1.25 -17.01 14.51
CA VAL A 213 0.34 -17.02 13.35
C VAL A 213 0.26 -15.67 12.63
N GLN A 214 0.59 -14.58 13.32
CA GLN A 214 0.57 -13.25 12.76
C GLN A 214 1.72 -12.99 11.77
N TRP A 215 2.79 -13.80 11.75
CA TRP A 215 3.97 -13.58 10.90
C TRP A 215 3.76 -13.89 9.42
N GLY A 216 2.61 -14.47 9.07
CA GLY A 216 2.34 -14.96 7.73
C GLY A 216 2.99 -16.32 7.47
N GLU A 217 2.77 -16.85 6.29
CA GLU A 217 3.24 -18.16 5.85
C GLU A 217 4.24 -18.05 4.71
N THR A 218 4.35 -16.88 4.08
CA THR A 218 5.14 -16.69 2.88
C THR A 218 5.89 -15.38 2.92
N ARG A 219 7.16 -15.42 2.51
CA ARG A 219 7.97 -14.22 2.36
C ARG A 219 8.91 -14.31 1.18
N VAL A 220 9.43 -13.17 0.77
CA VAL A 220 10.56 -13.08 -0.16
C VAL A 220 11.48 -11.94 0.27
N ARG A 221 12.78 -12.20 0.24
CA ARG A 221 13.81 -11.26 0.70
C ARG A 221 14.03 -10.14 -0.32
N LEU A 222 14.16 -8.92 0.17
CA LEU A 222 14.47 -7.73 -0.63
C LEU A 222 15.95 -7.37 -0.46
N GLU A 223 16.68 -7.33 -1.57
CA GLU A 223 18.06 -6.88 -1.61
C GLU A 223 18.15 -5.44 -2.10
N PRO A 224 18.64 -4.49 -1.27
CA PRO A 224 18.80 -3.11 -1.70
C PRO A 224 19.90 -3.01 -2.77
N GLN A 225 19.63 -2.26 -3.84
CA GLN A 225 20.63 -1.98 -4.88
C GLN A 225 21.52 -0.78 -4.57
N PHE A 226 21.17 -0.01 -3.55
CA PHE A 226 21.88 1.18 -3.12
C PHE A 226 22.06 1.20 -1.61
N LYS A 227 22.96 2.07 -1.14
CA LYS A 227 23.19 2.27 0.29
C LYS A 227 21.90 2.75 0.97
N LEU A 228 21.52 2.08 2.05
CA LEU A 228 20.37 2.45 2.87
C LEU A 228 20.69 3.67 3.76
N PRO A 229 19.68 4.48 4.13
CA PRO A 229 19.87 5.62 5.02
C PRO A 229 20.19 5.18 6.46
N GLY A 230 20.94 6.03 7.16
CA GLY A 230 21.22 5.87 8.59
C GLY A 230 22.02 4.60 8.92
N LYS A 231 21.56 3.87 9.94
CA LYS A 231 22.15 2.60 10.41
C LYS A 231 21.45 1.36 9.85
N ARG A 232 20.61 1.51 8.83
CA ARG A 232 19.84 0.39 8.25
C ARG A 232 20.78 -0.57 7.52
N THR A 233 20.76 -1.84 7.90
CA THR A 233 21.67 -2.88 7.38
C THR A 233 21.01 -3.86 6.40
N GLY A 234 19.73 -3.68 6.08
CA GLY A 234 18.96 -4.54 5.17
C GLY A 234 18.13 -5.58 5.92
N GLY A 235 17.94 -6.76 5.31
CA GLY A 235 17.12 -7.83 5.88
C GLY A 235 15.62 -7.56 5.78
N PHE A 236 15.20 -6.83 4.75
CA PHE A 236 13.79 -6.57 4.47
C PHE A 236 13.16 -7.71 3.68
N TYR A 237 11.86 -7.86 3.85
CA TYR A 237 11.07 -8.87 3.16
C TYR A 237 9.76 -8.26 2.67
N LEU A 238 9.24 -8.77 1.57
CA LEU A 238 7.79 -8.80 1.35
C LEU A 238 7.25 -10.04 2.07
N HIS A 239 6.12 -9.95 2.76
CA HIS A 239 5.50 -11.10 3.41
C HIS A 239 3.99 -10.94 3.61
N ASP A 240 3.25 -12.06 3.73
CA ASP A 240 1.78 -12.12 3.87
C ASP A 240 1.29 -12.04 5.33
N SER A 241 2.10 -11.43 6.19
CA SER A 241 1.79 -11.24 7.60
C SER A 241 0.54 -10.38 7.81
N LYS A 242 -0.16 -10.67 8.92
CA LYS A 242 -1.33 -9.92 9.38
C LYS A 242 -1.06 -9.10 10.63
N LYS A 243 0.17 -9.15 11.18
CA LYS A 243 0.51 -8.49 12.45
C LYS A 243 0.36 -6.97 12.33
N GLY A 244 0.67 -6.42 11.15
CA GLY A 244 0.51 -5.01 10.87
C GLY A 244 1.66 -4.12 11.34
N TYR A 245 2.70 -4.67 11.95
CA TYR A 245 3.84 -3.92 12.44
C TYR A 245 5.12 -4.68 12.10
N THR A 246 5.95 -4.08 11.25
CA THR A 246 7.25 -4.63 10.88
C THR A 246 8.38 -3.74 11.35
N SER A 247 9.57 -4.31 11.46
CA SER A 247 10.84 -3.56 11.57
C SER A 247 11.32 -3.06 10.19
N GLY A 248 10.36 -2.66 9.35
CA GLY A 248 10.56 -2.18 7.99
C GLY A 248 10.55 -3.24 6.88
N CYS A 249 9.98 -4.42 7.14
CA CYS A 249 9.48 -5.28 6.06
C CYS A 249 8.20 -4.69 5.46
N VAL A 250 7.78 -5.16 4.29
CA VAL A 250 6.53 -4.78 3.66
C VAL A 250 5.55 -5.93 3.79
N GLU A 251 4.46 -5.72 4.52
CA GLU A 251 3.36 -6.67 4.60
C GLU A 251 2.43 -6.41 3.42
N VAL A 252 2.04 -7.46 2.71
CA VAL A 252 1.22 -7.35 1.50
C VAL A 252 0.01 -8.25 1.62
N ARG A 253 -1.17 -7.70 1.33
CA ARG A 253 -2.45 -8.41 1.45
C ARG A 253 -3.06 -8.69 0.08
N ARG A 254 -4.39 -8.84 0.05
CA ARG A 254 -5.18 -8.97 -1.17
C ARG A 254 -5.35 -7.62 -1.89
N ASN A 255 -5.66 -7.70 -3.17
CA ASN A 255 -6.18 -6.56 -3.93
C ASN A 255 -7.71 -6.44 -3.76
N ASP A 256 -8.31 -5.45 -4.44
CA ASP A 256 -9.76 -5.20 -4.45
C ASP A 256 -10.59 -6.37 -5.04
N THR A 257 -9.97 -7.29 -5.79
CA THR A 257 -10.65 -8.48 -6.33
C THR A 257 -10.51 -9.71 -5.44
N GLY A 258 -9.86 -9.58 -4.28
CA GLY A 258 -9.61 -10.69 -3.36
C GLY A 258 -8.38 -11.56 -3.70
N LEU A 259 -7.64 -11.26 -4.78
CA LEU A 259 -6.42 -11.97 -5.15
C LEU A 259 -5.30 -11.66 -4.14
N LEU A 260 -4.69 -12.69 -3.56
CA LEU A 260 -3.53 -12.55 -2.68
C LEU A 260 -2.25 -12.29 -3.47
N PHE A 261 -1.40 -11.39 -2.96
CA PHE A 261 -0.12 -11.08 -3.60
C PHE A 261 0.76 -12.31 -3.79
N PHE A 262 0.89 -13.17 -2.77
CA PHE A 262 1.78 -14.33 -2.86
C PHE A 262 1.24 -15.42 -3.79
N ASP A 263 -0.08 -15.55 -3.96
CA ASP A 263 -0.65 -16.43 -4.99
C ASP A 263 -0.31 -15.91 -6.39
N ALA A 264 -0.41 -14.60 -6.58
CA ALA A 264 -0.02 -13.93 -7.82
C ALA A 264 1.49 -14.09 -8.09
N LEU A 265 2.34 -13.97 -7.05
CA LEU A 265 3.78 -14.15 -7.14
C LEU A 265 4.18 -15.59 -7.47
N VAL A 266 3.52 -16.58 -6.85
CA VAL A 266 3.73 -18.00 -7.17
C VAL A 266 3.29 -18.29 -8.60
N SER A 267 2.13 -17.78 -9.03
CA SER A 267 1.66 -17.91 -10.42
C SER A 267 2.68 -17.34 -11.41
N TYR A 268 3.25 -16.16 -11.11
CA TYR A 268 4.35 -15.60 -11.89
C TYR A 268 5.57 -16.52 -11.91
N ALA A 269 6.05 -16.97 -10.74
CA ALA A 269 7.25 -17.79 -10.59
C ALA A 269 7.18 -19.13 -11.37
N LEU A 270 5.98 -19.68 -11.54
CA LEU A 270 5.74 -20.91 -12.29
C LEU A 270 5.61 -20.68 -13.81
N SER A 271 5.49 -19.43 -14.26
CA SER A 271 5.30 -19.09 -15.67
C SER A 271 6.61 -19.13 -16.49
N ASP A 272 6.49 -19.26 -17.82
CA ASP A 272 7.63 -19.13 -18.73
C ASP A 272 8.25 -17.72 -18.74
N ARG A 273 7.54 -16.72 -18.21
CA ARG A 273 8.09 -15.37 -18.03
C ARG A 273 9.14 -15.36 -16.94
N ALA A 274 8.88 -16.00 -15.79
CA ALA A 274 9.82 -16.10 -14.68
C ALA A 274 11.08 -16.91 -15.04
N LYS A 275 10.97 -17.92 -15.92
CA LYS A 275 12.15 -18.63 -16.44
C LYS A 275 13.15 -17.70 -17.14
N ARG A 276 12.66 -16.66 -17.81
CA ARG A 276 13.47 -15.67 -18.54
C ARG A 276 13.89 -14.48 -17.66
N ARG A 277 13.05 -14.10 -16.71
CA ARG A 277 13.27 -12.95 -15.81
C ARG A 277 12.88 -13.32 -14.37
N PRO A 278 13.70 -14.13 -13.67
CA PRO A 278 13.35 -14.57 -12.33
C PRO A 278 13.53 -13.47 -11.28
N ASN A 279 14.30 -12.42 -11.58
CA ASN A 279 14.49 -11.28 -10.70
C ASN A 279 13.45 -10.20 -11.01
N LEU A 280 12.73 -9.78 -9.98
CA LEU A 280 11.80 -8.66 -10.03
C LEU A 280 12.42 -7.45 -9.31
N VAL A 281 12.15 -6.27 -9.84
CA VAL A 281 12.60 -5.00 -9.28
C VAL A 281 11.45 -4.32 -8.55
N LEU A 282 11.67 -3.99 -7.28
CA LEU A 282 10.78 -3.16 -6.46
C LEU A 282 11.38 -1.76 -6.28
N GLN A 283 10.60 -0.73 -6.59
CA GLN A 283 10.92 0.65 -6.23
C GLN A 283 10.07 1.06 -5.03
N VAL A 284 10.71 1.43 -3.92
CA VAL A 284 10.07 2.07 -2.78
C VAL A 284 10.15 3.57 -2.98
N ILE A 285 9.00 4.25 -2.92
CA ILE A 285 8.87 5.69 -3.06
C ILE A 285 7.78 6.20 -2.12
N TYR A 286 8.04 7.31 -1.44
CA TYR A 286 7.03 8.03 -0.67
C TYR A 286 6.76 9.38 -1.34
N ARG A 287 5.50 9.82 -1.29
CA ARG A 287 5.10 11.12 -1.86
C ARG A 287 5.83 12.26 -1.15
N ASP A 288 5.92 12.15 0.17
CA ASP A 288 6.56 13.11 1.05
C ASP A 288 6.96 12.46 2.38
N LYS A 289 7.61 13.24 3.25
CA LYS A 289 8.07 12.81 4.57
C LYS A 289 6.95 12.45 5.55
N LEU A 290 5.72 12.82 5.27
CA LEU A 290 4.53 12.56 6.09
C LEU A 290 3.68 11.42 5.54
N THR A 291 4.08 10.82 4.41
CA THR A 291 3.38 9.68 3.81
C THR A 291 3.25 8.56 4.83
N SER A 292 2.00 8.19 5.12
CA SER A 292 1.70 7.07 6.02
C SER A 292 1.85 5.74 5.30
N THR A 293 2.37 4.74 5.99
CA THR A 293 2.57 3.38 5.49
C THR A 293 1.60 2.38 6.12
N ARG A 294 0.45 2.83 6.64
CA ARG A 294 -0.58 1.97 7.30
C ARG A 294 0.00 1.05 8.37
N GLY A 295 0.63 1.63 9.39
CA GLY A 295 1.02 0.86 10.57
C GLY A 295 -0.24 0.22 11.14
N ARG A 296 -0.26 -1.10 11.11
CA ARG A 296 -1.36 -2.05 11.35
C ARG A 296 -2.14 -2.43 10.08
N THR A 297 -1.98 -3.69 9.63
CA THR A 297 -2.73 -4.32 8.52
C THR A 297 -4.15 -4.73 8.93
N GLU A 298 -4.41 -4.85 10.22
CA GLU A 298 -5.74 -5.10 10.75
C GLU A 298 -6.16 -3.84 11.53
N GLU A 299 -7.28 -3.24 11.13
CA GLU A 299 -8.02 -2.40 12.07
C GLU A 299 -8.49 -3.31 13.23
N PRO A 300 -8.44 -2.81 14.48
CA PRO A 300 -8.94 -3.57 15.63
C PRO A 300 -10.42 -3.95 15.50
#